data_AF-A0A4Y5ZQP5-F1
#
_entry.id   AF-A0A4Y5ZQP5-F1
#
_cell.length_a   1.000
_cell.length_b   1.000
_cell.length_c   1.000
_cell.angle_alpha   90.00
_cell.angle_beta   90.00
_cell.angle_gamma   90.00
#
_symmetry.space_group_name_H-M   'P 1'
#
loop_
_entity.id
_entity.type
_entity.pdbx_description
1 polymer ?
#
loop_
_entity_poly.entity_id
_entity_poly.type
_entity_poly.pdbx_seq_one_letter_code
_entity_poly.pdbx_strand_id
1 'polypeptide(L)' 'MHMAPNGLLLEVKRESGDLDLCREAMNAIKNADIPAPSPEVYKVFQNGVLDFKP' A
#
# COMPACT_ATOMS: atom_id res chain seq x y z
N MET A 1 -2.09 -3.92 4.11
CA MET A 1 -0.98 -4.18 3.17
C MET A 1 0.22 -4.66 3.97
N HIS A 2 1.08 -5.46 3.36
CA HIS A 2 2.38 -5.85 3.91
C HIS A 2 3.51 -5.34 3.02
N MET A 3 4.51 -4.70 3.60
CA MET A 3 5.64 -4.09 2.90
C MET A 3 6.96 -4.61 3.45
N ALA A 4 7.95 -4.82 2.57
CA ALA A 4 9.32 -5.15 2.92
C ALA A 4 10.14 -3.86 3.24
N PRO A 5 11.27 -3.96 3.96
CA PRO A 5 12.08 -2.78 4.33
C PRO A 5 12.62 -1.96 3.15
N ASN A 6 12.66 -2.54 1.96
CA ASN A 6 13.11 -1.87 0.73
C ASN A 6 11.98 -1.14 -0.03
N GLY A 7 10.77 -1.07 0.53
CA GLY A 7 9.61 -0.42 -0.11
C GLY A 7 8.76 -1.36 -0.98
N LEU A 8 9.20 -2.60 -1.20
CA LEU A 8 8.43 -3.58 -1.99
C LEU A 8 7.14 -4.00 -1.26
N LEU A 9 6.00 -3.89 -1.93
CA LEU A 9 4.74 -4.42 -1.43
C LEU A 9 4.67 -5.93 -1.64
N LEU A 10 4.56 -6.67 -0.53
CA LEU A 10 4.46 -8.13 -0.51
C LEU A 10 3.02 -8.59 -0.66
N GLU A 11 2.09 -7.88 -0.01
CA GLU A 11 0.67 -8.22 -0.04
C GLU A 11 -0.18 -6.95 0.03
N VAL A 12 -1.21 -6.90 -0.80
CA VAL A 12 -2.21 -5.83 -0.80
C VAL A 12 -3.58 -6.47 -0.95
N LYS A 13 -4.50 -6.06 -0.08
CA LYS A 13 -5.89 -6.51 -0.11
C LYS A 13 -6.82 -5.33 0.12
N ARG A 14 -8.01 -5.41 -0.47
CA ARG A 14 -9.11 -4.48 -0.21
C ARG A 14 -9.73 -4.83 1.13
N GLU A 15 -9.79 -3.86 2.04
CA GLU A 15 -10.48 -4.00 3.32
C GLU A 15 -11.96 -3.59 3.22
N SER A 16 -12.23 -2.42 2.63
CA SER A 16 -13.58 -1.88 2.46
C SER A 16 -13.59 -0.78 1.38
N GLY A 17 -14.74 -0.14 1.16
CA GLY A 17 -14.88 1.01 0.25
C GLY A 17 -15.57 0.70 -1.07
N ASP A 18 -15.58 1.69 -1.95
CA ASP A 18 -16.16 1.60 -3.29
C ASP A 18 -15.41 0.58 -4.15
N LEU A 19 -16.16 -0.28 -4.85
CA LEU A 19 -15.58 -1.41 -5.57
C LEU A 19 -14.75 -0.98 -6.77
N ASP A 20 -15.18 0.03 -7.51
CA ASP A 20 -14.47 0.52 -8.69
C ASP A 20 -13.23 1.30 -8.27
N LEU A 21 -13.32 2.18 -7.28
CA LEU A 21 -12.17 2.90 -6.73
C LEU A 21 -11.12 1.93 -6.18
N CYS A 22 -11.52 0.91 -5.42
CA CYS A 22 -10.59 -0.08 -4.93
C CYS A 22 -9.94 -0.88 -6.06
N ARG A 23 -10.67 -1.22 -7.14
CA ARG A 23 -10.10 -1.90 -8.30
C ARG A 23 -9.01 -1.05 -8.95
N GLU A 24 -9.27 0.22 -9.15
CA GLU A 24 -8.30 1.14 -9.75
C GLU A 24 -7.10 1.40 -8.82
N ALA A 25 -7.32 1.55 -7.51
CA ALA A 25 -6.24 1.66 -6.54
C ALA A 25 -5.32 0.42 -6.55
N MET A 26 -5.91 -0.78 -6.62
CA MET A 26 -5.14 -2.03 -6.73
C MET A 26 -4.35 -2.11 -8.04
N ASN A 27 -4.84 -1.55 -9.14
CA ASN A 27 -4.11 -1.47 -10.39
C ASN A 27 -2.97 -0.44 -10.33
N ALA A 28 -3.22 0.72 -9.71
CA ALA A 28 -2.22 1.76 -9.55
C ALA A 28 -1.05 1.29 -8.67
N ILE A 29 -1.36 0.62 -7.55
CA ILE A 29 -0.37 0.10 -6.60
C ILE A 29 0.63 -0.85 -7.28
N LYS A 30 0.19 -1.70 -8.22
CA LYS A 30 1.09 -2.64 -8.93
C LYS A 30 2.20 -1.94 -9.71
N ASN A 31 1.97 -0.67 -10.08
CA ASN A 31 2.91 0.14 -10.86
C ASN A 31 3.54 1.24 -10.01
N ALA A 32 3.28 1.27 -8.69
CA ALA A 32 3.79 2.30 -7.81
C ALA A 32 5.28 2.05 -7.51
N ASP A 33 6.09 3.08 -7.71
CA ASP A 33 7.47 3.10 -7.22
C ASP A 33 7.48 3.66 -5.80
N ILE A 34 7.55 2.77 -4.81
CA ILE A 34 7.55 3.13 -3.39
C ILE A 34 9.00 3.12 -2.90
N PRO A 35 9.56 4.27 -2.50
CA PRO A 35 10.93 4.34 -2.02
C PRO A 35 11.09 3.61 -0.69
N ALA A 36 12.32 3.19 -0.40
CA ALA A 36 12.65 2.61 0.90
C ALA A 36 12.38 3.63 2.03
N PRO A 37 11.55 3.30 3.02
CA PRO A 37 11.24 4.20 4.13
C PRO A 37 12.39 4.29 5.14
N SER A 38 12.38 5.32 6.00
CA SER A 38 13.22 5.32 7.20
C SER A 38 12.77 4.21 8.16
N PRO A 39 13.64 3.74 9.08
CA PRO A 39 13.27 2.69 10.03
C PRO A 39 12.03 3.01 10.89
N GLU A 40 11.84 4.27 11.25
CA GLU A 40 10.71 4.75 12.05
C GLU A 40 9.42 4.70 11.24
N VAL A 41 9.47 5.13 9.97
CA VAL A 41 8.34 5.08 9.04
C VAL A 41 7.99 3.62 8.73
N TYR A 42 9.00 2.78 8.48
CA TYR A 42 8.80 1.36 8.20
C TYR A 42 8.02 0.67 9.32
N LYS A 43 8.37 0.90 10.58
CA LYS A 43 7.66 0.30 11.73
C LYS A 43 6.17 0.61 11.76
N VAL A 44 5.78 1.80 11.29
CA VAL A 44 4.38 2.24 11.23
C VAL A 44 3.66 1.64 10.02
N PHE A 45 4.32 1.58 8.85
CA PHE A 45 3.66 1.26 7.58
C PHE A 45 3.85 -0.19 7.10
N GLN A 46 4.77 -0.97 7.68
CA GLN A 46 5.06 -2.35 7.27
C GLN A 46 3.82 -3.26 7.24
N ASN A 47 2.83 -2.99 8.10
CA ASN A 47 1.54 -3.67 8.13
C ASN A 47 0.42 -2.66 8.42
N GLY A 48 0.09 -1.85 7.41
CA GLY A 48 -0.86 -0.75 7.53
C GLY A 48 -2.11 -0.90 6.66
N VAL A 49 -3.11 -0.08 6.96
CA VAL A 49 -4.24 0.21 6.07
C VAL A 49 -3.97 1.57 5.43
N LEU A 50 -4.11 1.65 4.10
CA LEU A 50 -4.00 2.89 3.34
C LEU A 50 -5.37 3.24 2.77
N ASP A 51 -5.83 4.46 3.05
CA ASP A 51 -7.06 4.99 2.49
C ASP A 51 -6.75 5.73 1.18
N PHE A 52 -7.39 5.29 0.10
CA PHE A 52 -7.33 5.95 -1.20
C PHE A 52 -8.51 6.91 -1.35
N LYS A 53 -8.22 8.19 -1.60
CA LYS A 53 -9.20 9.25 -1.85
C LYS A 53 -8.80 9.97 -3.15
N PRO A 54 -9.71 10.12 -4.13
CA PRO A 54 -9.45 10.88 -5.36
C PRO A 54 -9.10 12.34 -5.10
#